data_AF-A0A0R1UTF7-F1
#
_entry.id   AF-A0A0R1UTF7-F1
#
_cell.length_a   1.000
_cell.length_b   1.000
_cell.length_c   1.000
_cell.angle_alpha   90.00
_cell.angle_beta   90.00
_cell.angle_gamma   90.00
#
_symmetry.space_group_name_H-M   'P 1'
#
loop_
_entity.id
_entity.type
_entity.pdbx_description
1 polymer ?
#
loop_
_entity_poly.entity_id
_entity_poly.type
_entity_poly.pdbx_seq_one_letter_code
_entity_poly.pdbx_strand_id
1 'polypeptide(L)'
;MISLNNTDFQGKKMARQQLVDMVQETIDNQPNWDQVTGNICASFHVDYEILDGNMEEHEGRVEVEYTANEILDELYTAFVDDEVIDEVWNDSDSSFSNEDLSELLDRKGWDFGDVYPVIEKSVVNTLAHDLENEAGLWIMLDNDQIVNVTLD
;
A
#
# COMPACT_ATOMS: atom_id res chain seq x y z
N MET A 1 -5.57 -6.21 -19.33
CA MET A 1 -5.21 -5.40 -20.52
C MET A 1 -6.22 -4.27 -20.67
N ILE A 2 -5.79 -3.05 -20.33
CA ILE A 2 -6.62 -1.84 -20.39
C ILE A 2 -6.09 -0.98 -21.53
N SER A 3 -6.98 -0.56 -22.44
CA SER A 3 -6.65 0.39 -23.50
C SER A 3 -7.54 1.62 -23.30
N LEU A 4 -6.96 2.79 -23.01
CA LEU A 4 -7.69 4.06 -23.08
C LEU A 4 -7.10 4.91 -24.21
N ASN A 5 -7.99 5.47 -25.03
CA ASN A 5 -7.62 6.44 -26.05
C ASN A 5 -7.49 7.82 -25.40
N ASN A 6 -6.37 8.51 -25.69
CA ASN A 6 -6.13 9.96 -25.53
C ASN A 6 -7.02 10.61 -24.47
N THR A 7 -6.65 10.44 -23.20
CA THR A 7 -7.58 10.63 -22.09
C THR A 7 -7.57 12.04 -21.54
N ASP A 8 -8.74 12.68 -21.58
CA ASP A 8 -9.05 13.80 -20.72
C ASP A 8 -8.86 13.45 -19.23
N PHE A 9 -9.06 14.42 -18.34
CA PHE A 9 -8.93 14.22 -16.89
C PHE A 9 -9.73 13.01 -16.36
N GLN A 10 -10.84 12.64 -16.99
CA GLN A 10 -11.64 11.49 -16.58
C GLN A 10 -10.94 10.17 -16.87
N GLY A 11 -10.34 10.03 -18.05
CA GLY A 11 -9.62 8.80 -18.38
C GLY A 11 -8.36 8.59 -17.54
N LYS A 12 -7.65 9.67 -17.14
CA LYS A 12 -6.55 9.57 -16.16
C LYS A 12 -7.03 9.05 -14.79
N LYS A 13 -8.18 9.56 -14.31
CA LYS A 13 -8.78 9.11 -13.06
C LYS A 13 -9.22 7.64 -13.13
N MET A 14 -9.75 7.19 -14.27
CA MET A 14 -10.15 5.79 -14.47
C MET A 14 -8.93 4.85 -14.51
N ALA A 15 -7.85 5.24 -15.20
CA ALA A 15 -6.59 4.49 -15.18
C ALA A 15 -6.02 4.37 -13.77
N ARG A 16 -5.99 5.47 -12.99
CA ARG A 16 -5.55 5.43 -11.58
C ARG A 16 -6.37 4.43 -10.78
N GLN A 17 -7.69 4.48 -10.90
CA GLN A 17 -8.58 3.59 -10.16
C GLN A 17 -8.34 2.14 -10.53
N GLN A 18 -8.18 1.82 -11.81
CA GLN A 18 -7.88 0.47 -12.24
C GLN A 18 -6.55 -0.04 -11.69
N LEU A 19 -5.54 0.84 -11.59
CA LEU A 19 -4.28 0.47 -10.95
C LEU A 19 -4.46 0.18 -9.45
N VAL A 20 -5.23 1.01 -8.73
CA VAL A 20 -5.61 0.73 -7.32
C VAL A 20 -6.26 -0.64 -7.23
N ASP A 21 -7.24 -0.92 -8.09
CA ASP A 21 -8.02 -2.16 -8.05
C ASP A 21 -7.13 -3.38 -8.35
N MET A 22 -6.17 -3.26 -9.27
CA MET A 22 -5.21 -4.32 -9.56
C MET A 22 -4.24 -4.57 -8.40
N VAL A 23 -3.69 -3.50 -7.80
CA VAL A 23 -2.80 -3.63 -6.63
C VAL A 23 -3.54 -4.28 -5.46
N GLN A 24 -4.80 -3.88 -5.22
CA GLN A 24 -5.65 -4.51 -4.23
C GLN A 24 -5.84 -6.01 -4.50
N GLU A 25 -6.18 -6.37 -5.74
CA GLU A 25 -6.37 -7.79 -6.11
C GLU A 25 -5.08 -8.59 -5.92
N THR A 26 -3.91 -8.03 -6.24
CA THR A 26 -2.63 -8.71 -5.99
C THR A 26 -2.39 -8.93 -4.51
N ILE A 27 -2.60 -7.92 -3.66
CA ILE A 27 -2.41 -8.04 -2.21
C ILE A 27 -3.42 -9.03 -1.61
N ASP A 28 -4.69 -8.99 -2.01
CA ASP A 28 -5.73 -9.91 -1.54
C ASP A 28 -5.40 -11.39 -1.85
N ASN A 29 -4.63 -11.62 -2.92
CA ASN A 29 -4.20 -12.95 -3.34
C ASN A 29 -2.85 -13.36 -2.73
N GLN A 30 -2.13 -12.47 -2.05
CA GLN A 30 -0.90 -12.81 -1.34
C GLN A 30 -1.22 -13.44 0.03
N PRO A 31 -0.60 -14.59 0.37
CA PRO A 31 -0.89 -15.30 1.60
C PRO A 31 -0.20 -14.63 2.80
N ASN A 32 -0.79 -13.55 3.32
CA ASN A 32 -0.37 -12.78 4.50
C ASN A 32 1.04 -12.18 4.40
N TRP A 33 1.14 -10.90 4.75
CA TRP A 33 2.33 -10.14 5.14
C TRP A 33 3.60 -10.96 5.37
N ASP A 34 4.69 -10.52 4.76
CA ASP A 34 6.01 -10.90 5.26
C ASP A 34 6.20 -10.22 6.61
N GLN A 35 6.03 -10.97 7.71
CA GLN A 35 6.39 -10.46 9.04
C GLN A 35 7.90 -10.23 9.07
N VAL A 36 8.30 -8.96 9.02
CA VAL A 36 9.70 -8.56 9.02
C VAL A 36 10.22 -8.52 10.46
N THR A 37 11.52 -8.78 10.64
CA THR A 37 12.18 -8.69 11.94
C THR A 37 12.92 -7.35 12.07
N GLY A 38 13.00 -6.79 13.28
CA GLY A 38 13.65 -5.49 13.52
C GLY A 38 12.63 -4.38 13.77
N ASN A 39 12.86 -3.18 13.22
CA ASN A 39 11.96 -2.02 13.41
C ASN A 39 10.74 -2.03 12.46
N ILE A 40 10.72 -2.95 11.49
CA ILE A 40 9.66 -3.10 10.51
C ILE A 40 8.74 -4.20 11.01
N CYS A 41 7.45 -3.92 11.14
CA CYS A 41 6.43 -4.88 11.55
C CYS A 41 5.88 -5.67 10.37
N ALA A 42 5.94 -5.06 9.18
CA ALA A 42 5.18 -5.46 8.04
C ALA A 42 5.82 -4.95 6.75
N SER A 43 5.85 -5.78 5.71
CA SER A 43 6.15 -5.34 4.36
C SER A 43 5.12 -5.92 3.38
N PHE A 44 4.78 -5.12 2.38
CA PHE A 44 4.05 -5.54 1.20
C PHE A 44 4.82 -5.17 -0.03
N HIS A 45 4.84 -6.09 -0.99
CA HIS A 45 5.42 -5.82 -2.28
C HIS A 45 4.48 -6.29 -3.38
N VAL A 46 4.60 -5.62 -4.52
CA VAL A 46 3.96 -6.03 -5.76
C VAL A 46 5.05 -6.07 -6.81
N ASP A 47 5.20 -7.24 -7.43
CA ASP A 47 6.01 -7.39 -8.63
C ASP A 47 5.17 -6.94 -9.83
N TYR A 48 5.81 -6.25 -10.78
CA TYR A 48 5.13 -5.71 -11.95
C TYR A 48 5.89 -6.01 -13.24
N GLU A 49 5.12 -6.15 -14.31
CA GLU A 49 5.58 -6.12 -15.69
C GLU A 49 4.83 -5.01 -16.43
N ILE A 50 5.56 -4.15 -17.13
CA ILE A 50 5.03 -3.02 -17.88
C ILE A 50 5.53 -3.08 -19.33
N LEU A 51 4.61 -3.00 -20.28
CA LEU A 51 4.91 -2.88 -21.70
C LEU A 51 4.85 -1.41 -22.14
N ASP A 52 5.98 -0.84 -22.54
CA ASP A 52 6.04 0.55 -22.96
C ASP A 52 5.40 0.84 -24.34
N GLY A 53 5.39 2.12 -24.73
CA GLY A 53 4.89 2.56 -26.04
C GLY A 53 5.66 2.03 -27.25
N ASN A 54 6.87 1.50 -27.05
CA ASN A 54 7.70 0.83 -28.06
C ASN A 54 7.59 -0.70 -28.00
N MET A 55 6.71 -1.24 -27.14
CA MET A 55 6.57 -2.69 -26.88
C MET A 55 7.80 -3.32 -26.22
N GLU A 56 8.58 -2.55 -25.47
CA GLU A 56 9.63 -3.07 -24.60
C GLU A 56 9.04 -3.45 -23.23
N GLU A 57 9.43 -4.63 -22.74
CA GLU A 57 9.02 -5.17 -21.44
C GLU A 57 9.96 -4.62 -20.35
N HIS A 58 9.36 -4.09 -19.28
CA HIS A 58 10.04 -3.58 -18.10
C HIS A 58 9.48 -4.27 -16.87
N GLU A 59 10.32 -5.01 -16.16
CA GLU A 59 9.95 -5.70 -14.92
C GLU A 59 10.51 -4.96 -13.70
N GLY A 60 9.81 -5.02 -12.58
CA GLY A 60 10.29 -4.45 -11.32
C GLY A 60 9.44 -4.82 -10.12
N ARG A 61 9.73 -4.16 -9.00
CA ARG A 61 9.06 -4.36 -7.72
C ARG A 61 8.87 -3.02 -7.02
N VAL A 62 7.69 -2.80 -6.48
CA VAL A 62 7.44 -1.76 -5.48
C VAL A 62 7.18 -2.41 -4.14
N GLU A 63 7.62 -1.75 -3.07
CA GLU A 63 7.52 -2.27 -1.69
C GLU A 63 7.17 -1.13 -0.74
N VAL A 64 6.25 -1.39 0.19
CA VAL A 64 5.93 -0.49 1.29
C VAL A 64 6.15 -1.24 2.61
N GLU A 65 6.94 -0.62 3.48
CA GLU A 65 7.25 -1.12 4.81
C GLU A 65 6.48 -0.32 5.86
N TYR A 66 6.00 -0.97 6.91
CA TYR A 66 5.32 -0.34 8.04
C TYR A 66 6.07 -0.62 9.33
N THR A 67 6.40 0.45 10.03
CA THR A 67 6.87 0.45 11.41
C THR A 67 5.71 0.40 12.40
N ALA A 68 5.99 0.09 13.66
CA ALA A 68 4.99 0.11 14.73
C ALA A 68 4.31 1.48 14.88
N ASN A 69 5.07 2.58 14.75
CA ASN A 69 4.53 3.94 14.82
C ASN A 69 3.50 4.20 13.70
N GLU A 70 3.81 3.83 12.46
CA GLU A 70 2.90 4.05 11.33
C GLU A 70 1.61 3.23 11.47
N ILE A 71 1.71 2.01 12.00
CA ILE A 71 0.53 1.20 12.34
C ILE A 71 -0.31 1.88 13.42
N LEU A 72 0.32 2.44 14.45
CA LEU A 72 -0.38 3.14 15.52
C LEU A 72 -1.12 4.39 15.00
N ASP A 73 -0.51 5.15 14.11
CA ASP A 73 -1.12 6.34 13.48
C ASP A 73 -2.37 5.98 12.64
N GLU A 74 -2.30 4.89 11.88
CA GLU A 74 -3.44 4.41 11.11
C GLU A 74 -4.55 3.85 12.01
N LEU A 75 -4.20 3.13 13.08
CA LEU A 75 -5.15 2.65 14.10
C LEU A 75 -5.87 3.82 14.78
N TYR A 76 -5.14 4.86 15.18
CA TYR A 76 -5.71 6.07 15.78
C TYR A 76 -6.67 6.79 14.81
N THR A 77 -6.30 6.86 13.53
CA THR A 77 -7.13 7.48 12.50
C THR A 77 -8.41 6.67 12.22
N ALA A 78 -8.33 5.35 12.25
CA ALA A 78 -9.47 4.46 11.95
C ALA A 78 -10.43 4.30 13.15
N PHE A 79 -9.91 4.29 14.37
CA PHE A 79 -10.66 4.06 15.60
C PHE A 79 -10.66 5.30 16.49
N VAL A 80 -11.14 6.41 15.94
CA VAL A 80 -11.34 7.65 16.70
C VAL A 80 -12.23 7.38 17.92
N ASP A 81 -11.80 7.89 19.09
CA ASP A 81 -12.45 7.73 20.40
C ASP A 81 -12.30 6.33 21.03
N ASP A 82 -11.39 5.49 20.53
CA ASP A 82 -11.04 4.25 21.22
C ASP A 82 -10.09 4.53 22.39
N GLU A 83 -10.61 4.44 23.62
CA GLU A 83 -9.89 4.82 24.85
C GLU A 83 -8.50 4.18 24.98
N VAL A 84 -8.33 2.94 24.51
CA VAL A 84 -7.05 2.22 24.60
C VAL A 84 -6.07 2.71 23.54
N ILE A 85 -6.53 2.93 22.30
CA ILE A 85 -5.68 3.43 21.22
C ILE A 85 -5.31 4.89 21.48
N ASP A 86 -6.27 5.70 21.94
CA ASP A 86 -6.05 7.11 22.30
C ASP A 86 -5.04 7.25 23.44
N GLU A 87 -5.14 6.43 24.49
CA GLU A 87 -4.17 6.41 25.60
C GLU A 87 -2.76 6.11 25.06
N VAL A 88 -2.63 5.02 24.29
CA VAL A 88 -1.34 4.58 23.76
C VAL A 88 -0.75 5.58 22.76
N TRP A 89 -1.56 6.18 21.89
CA TRP A 89 -1.10 7.20 20.93
C TRP A 89 -0.65 8.50 21.62
N ASN A 90 -1.35 8.93 22.68
CA ASN A 90 -0.95 10.11 23.44
C ASN A 90 0.28 9.87 24.32
N ASP A 91 0.45 8.65 24.83
CA ASP A 91 1.60 8.26 25.66
C ASP A 91 2.81 7.84 24.82
N SER A 92 2.62 7.49 23.55
CA SER A 92 3.71 7.21 22.64
C SER A 92 4.46 8.51 22.30
N ASP A 93 5.67 8.65 22.85
CA ASP A 93 6.69 9.49 22.23
C ASP A 93 7.02 8.92 20.83
N SER A 94 7.86 9.61 20.05
CA SER A 94 8.28 9.23 18.68
C SER A 94 9.00 7.86 18.54
N SER A 95 8.90 6.97 19.52
CA SER A 95 9.56 5.67 19.60
C SER A 95 8.61 4.54 20.06
N PHE A 96 7.41 4.44 19.48
CA PHE A 96 6.56 3.27 19.66
C PHE A 96 7.22 2.05 18.99
N SER A 97 7.43 0.98 19.77
CA SER A 97 8.17 -0.21 19.34
C SER A 97 7.25 -1.37 18.96
N ASN A 98 7.82 -2.41 18.36
CA ASN A 98 7.08 -3.63 18.03
C ASN A 98 6.55 -4.36 19.29
N GLU A 99 7.22 -4.21 20.44
CA GLU A 99 6.76 -4.77 21.71
C GLU A 99 5.53 -4.01 22.22
N ASP A 100 5.54 -2.68 22.14
CA ASP A 100 4.40 -1.84 22.51
C ASP A 100 3.19 -2.10 21.61
N LEU A 101 3.41 -2.29 20.30
CA LEU A 101 2.36 -2.70 19.37
C LEU A 101 1.79 -4.06 19.76
N SER A 102 2.63 -5.02 20.10
CA SER A 102 2.18 -6.36 20.52
C SER A 102 1.34 -6.27 21.80
N GLU A 103 1.75 -5.46 22.77
CA GLU A 103 0.98 -5.23 24.00
C GLU A 103 -0.36 -4.54 23.72
N LEU A 104 -0.39 -3.54 22.83
CA LEU A 104 -1.63 -2.91 22.39
C LEU A 104 -2.59 -3.95 21.78
N LEU A 105 -2.11 -4.79 20.86
CA LEU A 105 -2.93 -5.84 20.24
C LEU A 105 -3.46 -6.82 21.29
N ASP A 106 -2.62 -7.26 22.23
CA ASP A 106 -3.02 -8.12 23.35
C ASP A 106 -4.11 -7.46 24.23
N ARG A 107 -3.99 -6.17 24.54
CA ARG A 107 -4.99 -5.40 25.31
C ARG A 107 -6.33 -5.30 24.57
N LYS A 108 -6.31 -5.23 23.24
CA LYS A 108 -7.50 -5.24 22.39
C LYS A 108 -8.07 -6.63 22.16
N GLY A 109 -7.29 -7.67 22.44
CA GLY A 109 -7.61 -9.04 22.05
C GLY A 109 -7.58 -9.23 20.54
N TRP A 110 -6.72 -8.47 19.86
CA TRP A 110 -6.50 -8.49 18.42
C TRP A 110 -5.24 -9.26 18.08
N ASP A 111 -5.16 -9.71 16.83
CA ASP A 111 -3.92 -10.14 16.21
C ASP A 111 -3.56 -9.24 15.01
N PHE A 112 -2.44 -9.52 14.36
CA PHE A 112 -2.02 -8.75 13.18
C PHE A 112 -2.99 -8.87 12.00
N GLY A 113 -3.80 -9.93 11.92
CA GLY A 113 -4.85 -10.07 10.93
C GLY A 113 -5.97 -9.05 11.12
N ASP A 114 -6.25 -8.65 12.35
CA ASP A 114 -7.22 -7.58 12.67
C ASP A 114 -6.70 -6.18 12.32
N VAL A 115 -5.37 -6.00 12.27
CA VAL A 115 -4.73 -4.73 11.87
C VAL A 115 -4.80 -4.55 10.35
N TYR A 116 -4.77 -5.63 9.57
CA TYR A 116 -4.66 -5.53 8.12
C TYR A 116 -5.71 -4.66 7.44
N PRO A 117 -7.01 -4.84 7.71
CA PRO A 117 -8.05 -4.03 7.08
C PRO A 117 -7.93 -2.52 7.36
N VAL A 118 -7.20 -2.14 8.42
CA VAL A 118 -6.99 -0.75 8.80
C VAL A 118 -5.99 -0.08 7.88
N ILE A 119 -4.90 -0.76 7.58
CA ILE A 119 -3.77 -0.18 6.84
C ILE A 119 -3.74 -0.61 5.36
N GLU A 120 -4.52 -1.62 4.98
CA GLU A 120 -4.71 -2.11 3.61
C GLU A 120 -4.95 -0.98 2.60
N LYS A 121 -5.89 -0.09 2.90
CA LYS A 121 -6.19 1.03 2.00
C LYS A 121 -4.99 1.95 1.81
N SER A 122 -4.24 2.21 2.87
CA SER A 122 -3.04 3.06 2.83
C SER A 122 -1.95 2.38 1.99
N VAL A 123 -1.69 1.09 2.25
CA VAL A 123 -0.77 0.22 1.51
C VAL A 123 -1.06 0.20 0.02
N VAL A 124 -2.30 -0.08 -0.38
CA VAL A 124 -2.72 -0.15 -1.78
C VAL A 124 -2.50 1.20 -2.47
N ASN A 125 -2.85 2.30 -1.80
CA ASN A 125 -2.68 3.62 -2.38
C ASN A 125 -1.20 4.00 -2.54
N THR A 126 -0.36 3.68 -1.56
CA THR A 126 1.08 3.93 -1.58
C THR A 126 1.77 3.08 -2.64
N LEU A 127 1.54 1.76 -2.68
CA LEU A 127 2.12 0.89 -3.71
C LEU A 127 1.69 1.31 -5.11
N ALA A 128 0.42 1.66 -5.30
CA ALA A 128 -0.04 2.17 -6.58
C ALA A 128 0.59 3.54 -6.92
N HIS A 129 0.87 4.40 -5.92
CA HIS A 129 1.56 5.67 -6.15
C HIS A 129 3.04 5.48 -6.49
N ASP A 130 3.72 4.59 -5.78
CA ASP A 130 5.13 4.26 -6.04
C ASP A 130 5.27 3.60 -7.40
N LEU A 131 4.33 2.74 -7.78
CA LEU A 131 4.30 2.14 -9.11
C LEU A 131 4.05 3.19 -10.19
N GLU A 132 3.24 4.23 -9.94
CA GLU A 132 3.15 5.41 -10.83
C GLU A 132 4.45 6.20 -10.93
N ASN A 133 5.21 6.32 -9.84
CA ASN A 133 6.45 7.10 -9.79
C ASN A 133 7.66 6.35 -10.37
N GLU A 134 7.84 5.08 -10.04
CA GLU A 134 8.84 4.18 -10.65
C GLU A 134 8.55 4.00 -12.13
N ALA A 135 7.27 3.80 -12.47
CA ALA A 135 6.81 3.87 -13.84
C ALA A 135 6.56 5.30 -14.31
N GLY A 136 7.21 6.31 -13.71
CA GLY A 136 7.17 7.72 -14.14
C GLY A 136 7.68 7.95 -15.58
N LEU A 137 8.06 6.88 -16.29
CA LEU A 137 8.32 6.83 -17.73
C LEU A 137 7.27 6.05 -18.54
N TRP A 138 6.45 5.21 -17.90
CA TRP A 138 5.70 4.15 -18.56
C TRP A 138 4.19 4.22 -18.25
N ILE A 139 3.78 4.32 -16.98
CA ILE A 139 2.35 4.42 -16.59
C ILE A 139 1.98 5.91 -16.50
N MET A 140 1.59 6.50 -17.64
CA MET A 140 1.38 7.94 -17.83
C MET A 140 1.12 8.82 -16.59
N LEU A 141 1.93 9.89 -16.49
CA LEU A 141 1.37 11.24 -16.32
C LEU A 141 1.88 12.30 -17.32
N ASP A 142 2.93 12.04 -18.12
CA ASP A 142 3.54 13.04 -19.03
C ASP A 142 3.93 12.49 -20.44
N ASN A 143 2.96 12.05 -21.27
CA ASN A 143 2.98 12.01 -22.77
C ASN A 143 1.99 10.99 -23.42
N ASP A 144 0.69 11.04 -23.11
CA ASP A 144 -0.42 10.48 -23.91
C ASP A 144 -0.40 8.97 -24.31
N GLN A 145 0.44 8.10 -23.73
CA GLN A 145 0.43 6.66 -24.01
C GLN A 145 0.20 5.77 -22.79
N ILE A 146 -0.87 4.99 -22.82
CA ILE A 146 -1.17 3.97 -21.80
C ILE A 146 -0.39 2.72 -22.08
N VAL A 147 0.34 2.28 -21.08
CA VAL A 147 1.01 0.98 -21.03
C VAL A 147 0.11 -0.07 -20.41
N ASN A 148 0.29 -1.30 -20.86
CA ASN A 148 -0.31 -2.44 -20.17
C ASN A 148 0.53 -2.75 -18.94
N VAL A 149 -0.13 -2.79 -17.79
CA VAL A 149 0.46 -3.23 -16.52
C VAL A 149 -0.08 -4.63 -16.23
N THR A 150 0.81 -5.52 -15.84
CA THR A 150 0.49 -6.80 -15.22
C THR A 150 1.16 -6.83 -13.85
N LEU A 151 0.48 -7.37 -12.85
CA LEU A 151 1.00 -7.53 -11.49
C LEU A 151 1.03 -9.03 -11.18
N ASP A 152 2.10 -9.49 -10.53
CA ASP A 152 2.32 -10.89 -10.15
C ASP A 152 2.23 -11.10 -8.62
#